data_AF-A0A4S8PZ04-F1
#
_entry.id   AF-A0A4S8PZ04-F1
#
_cell.length_a   1.000
_cell.length_b   1.000
_cell.length_c   1.000
_cell.angle_alpha   90.00
_cell.angle_beta   90.00
_cell.angle_gamma   90.00
#
_symmetry.space_group_name_H-M   'P 1'
#
loop_
_entity.id
_entity.type
_entity.pdbx_description
1 polymer ?
#
loop_
_entity_poly.entity_id
_entity_poly.type
_entity_poly.pdbx_seq_one_letter_code
_entity_poly.pdbx_strand_id
1 'polypeptide(L)'
;MSEPKILGQFQLEHRTIQVSGDDSSTGTAWLRRVHPDPPMALGCVVELDSTTPRLRLYRAEWPDDLREAAKEQTIAIWKTSRIR
;
A
#
# COMPACT_ATOMS: atom_id res chain seq x y z
N MET A 1 -20.14 -3.17 -4.35
CA MET A 1 -18.74 -3.30 -3.93
C MET A 1 -18.43 -2.09 -3.08
N SER A 2 -18.08 -2.25 -1.80
CA SER A 2 -17.68 -1.13 -0.97
C SER A 2 -16.37 -0.56 -1.50
N GLU A 3 -16.27 0.76 -1.61
CA GLU A 3 -15.02 1.40 -2.00
C GLU A 3 -13.95 1.14 -0.92
N PRO A 4 -12.69 0.84 -1.29
CA PRO A 4 -11.61 0.65 -0.32
C PRO A 4 -11.47 1.88 0.58
N LYS A 5 -11.47 1.66 1.90
CA LYS A 5 -11.26 2.73 2.88
C LYS A 5 -9.81 3.18 2.86
N ILE A 6 -9.58 4.48 2.95
CA ILE A 6 -8.22 5.02 3.10
C ILE A 6 -7.72 4.68 4.50
N LEU A 7 -6.60 3.96 4.57
CA LEU A 7 -5.98 3.54 5.82
C LEU A 7 -4.91 4.54 6.29
N GLY A 8 -4.22 5.16 5.34
CA GLY A 8 -3.17 6.13 5.62
C GLY A 8 -2.38 6.54 4.38
N GLN A 9 -1.33 7.32 4.60
CA GLN A 9 -0.43 7.79 3.56
C GLN A 9 1.02 7.82 4.09
N PHE A 10 1.99 7.68 3.19
CA PHE A 10 3.41 7.82 3.50
C PHE A 10 4.17 8.49 2.36
N GLN A 11 5.34 9.06 2.68
CA GLN A 11 6.27 9.58 1.67
C GLN A 11 7.21 8.47 1.21
N LEU A 12 7.43 8.38 -0.09
CA LEU A 12 8.42 7.52 -0.71
C LEU A 12 9.17 8.37 -1.74
N GLU A 13 10.40 8.78 -1.41
CA GLU A 13 11.14 9.79 -2.16
C GLU A 13 10.31 11.10 -2.29
N HIS A 14 10.10 11.59 -3.52
CA HIS A 14 9.29 12.76 -3.85
C HIS A 14 7.79 12.44 -4.04
N ARG A 15 7.34 11.24 -3.66
CA ARG A 15 5.99 10.74 -3.94
C ARG A 15 5.19 10.58 -2.66
N THR A 16 3.94 11.04 -2.69
CA THR A 16 2.96 10.70 -1.64
C THR A 16 2.22 9.46 -2.07
N ILE A 17 2.34 8.39 -1.28
CA ILE A 17 1.66 7.13 -1.50
C ILE A 17 0.50 7.01 -0.52
N GLN A 18 -0.70 6.86 -1.06
CA GLN A 18 -1.90 6.53 -0.30
C GLN A 18 -2.07 5.01 -0.26
N VAL A 19 -2.38 4.52 0.94
CA VAL A 19 -2.74 3.14 1.20
C VAL A 19 -4.23 3.07 1.50
N SER A 20 -4.92 2.23 0.75
CA SER A 20 -6.33 1.90 0.98
C SER A 20 -6.49 0.41 1.17
N GLY A 21 -7.49 0.00 1.93
CA GLY A 21 -7.80 -1.40 2.20
C GLY A 21 -9.29 -1.57 2.44
N ASP A 22 -9.73 -2.81 2.36
CA ASP A 22 -11.08 -3.23 2.68
C ASP A 22 -11.15 -3.72 4.14
N ASP A 23 -12.31 -3.52 4.78
CA ASP A 23 -12.59 -4.09 6.10
C ASP A 23 -12.72 -5.63 6.06
N SER A 24 -12.87 -6.19 4.85
CA SER A 24 -12.89 -7.63 4.65
C SER A 24 -11.53 -8.29 4.92
N SER A 25 -11.59 -9.54 5.38
CA SER A 25 -10.46 -10.43 5.74
C SER A 25 -9.45 -10.70 4.61
N THR A 26 -9.53 -10.02 3.47
CA THR A 26 -8.77 -10.28 2.24
C THR A 26 -7.30 -9.85 2.33
N GLY A 27 -6.87 -9.25 3.45
CA GLY A 27 -5.46 -9.00 3.76
C GLY A 27 -4.72 -8.29 2.63
N THR A 28 -5.41 -7.40 1.92
CA THR A 28 -4.90 -6.72 0.73
C THR A 28 -4.98 -5.22 0.92
N ALA A 29 -3.87 -4.54 0.72
CA ALA A 29 -3.81 -3.08 0.73
C ALA A 29 -3.32 -2.58 -0.63
N TRP A 30 -4.07 -1.65 -1.21
CA TRP A 30 -3.74 -1.03 -2.49
C TRP A 30 -2.89 0.22 -2.30
N LEU A 31 -1.90 0.39 -3.17
CA LEU A 31 -1.01 1.53 -3.21
C LEU A 31 -1.39 2.43 -4.39
N ARG A 32 -1.62 3.70 -4.09
CA ARG A 32 -1.86 4.75 -5.09
C ARG A 32 -0.92 5.90 -4.86
N ARG A 33 -0.13 6.29 -5.87
CA ARG A 33 0.54 7.59 -5.85
C ARG A 33 -0.52 8.66 -5.98
N VAL A 34 -0.62 9.57 -5.02
CA VAL A 34 -1.52 10.73 -5.08
C VAL A 34 -0.78 12.04 -5.33
N HIS A 35 0.54 12.05 -5.17
CA HIS A 35 1.42 13.16 -5.56
C HIS A 35 2.78 12.63 -6.04
N PRO A 36 3.42 13.25 -7.06
CA PRO A 36 2.87 14.31 -7.90
C PRO A 36 1.73 13.81 -8.79
N ASP A 37 0.91 14.77 -9.23
CA ASP A 37 -0.18 14.52 -10.16
C ASP A 37 0.33 14.06 -11.54
N PRO A 38 -0.48 13.29 -12.29
CA PRO A 38 -1.81 12.78 -11.92
C PRO A 38 -1.73 11.58 -10.95
N PRO A 39 -2.78 11.30 -10.16
CA PRO A 39 -2.81 10.13 -9.29
C PRO A 39 -2.73 8.83 -10.10
N MET A 40 -1.94 7.87 -9.62
CA MET A 40 -1.65 6.63 -10.34
C MET A 40 -1.75 5.42 -9.41
N ALA A 41 -2.50 4.40 -9.82
CA ALA A 41 -2.49 3.11 -9.16
C ALA A 41 -1.12 2.44 -9.37
N LEU A 42 -0.45 2.11 -8.28
CA LEU A 42 0.89 1.53 -8.32
C LEU A 42 0.86 0.02 -8.21
N GLY A 43 -0.05 -0.51 -7.40
CA GLY A 43 -0.09 -1.93 -7.07
C GLY A 43 -0.83 -2.23 -5.78
N CYS A 44 -0.49 -3.35 -5.16
CA CYS A 44 -0.99 -3.76 -3.86
C CYS A 44 0.04 -4.59 -3.09
N VAL A 45 -0.11 -4.63 -1.76
CA VAL A 45 0.47 -5.67 -0.91
C VAL A 45 -0.64 -6.65 -0.58
N VAL A 46 -0.41 -7.92 -0.84
CA VAL A 46 -1.33 -9.02 -0.55
C VAL A 46 -0.79 -9.89 0.58
N GLU A 47 -1.64 -10.77 1.10
CA GLU A 47 -1.28 -11.72 2.15
C GLU A 47 -0.80 -10.98 3.43
N LEU A 48 -1.39 -9.82 3.75
CA LEU A 48 -1.00 -8.99 4.91
C LEU A 48 -1.25 -9.67 6.27
N ASP A 49 -2.10 -10.70 6.29
CA ASP A 49 -2.37 -11.54 7.46
C ASP A 49 -1.47 -12.78 7.51
N SER A 50 -0.60 -12.98 6.51
CA SER A 50 0.41 -14.03 6.47
C SER A 50 1.72 -13.57 7.14
N THR A 51 2.59 -14.54 7.44
CA THR A 51 3.97 -14.29 7.87
C THR A 51 4.84 -13.71 6.76
N THR A 52 4.43 -13.84 5.49
CA THR A 52 5.19 -13.37 4.33
C THR A 52 4.33 -12.51 3.37
N PRO A 53 4.00 -11.25 3.72
CA PRO A 53 3.28 -10.36 2.82
C PRO A 53 4.05 -10.11 1.51
N ARG A 54 3.34 -9.92 0.40
CA ARG A 54 3.95 -9.78 -0.94
C ARG A 54 3.53 -8.50 -1.63
N LEU A 55 4.52 -7.72 -2.07
CA LEU A 55 4.29 -6.53 -2.90
C LEU A 55 4.13 -6.91 -4.37
N ARG A 56 3.08 -6.39 -5.01
CA ARG A 56 2.78 -6.53 -6.43
C ARG A 56 2.61 -5.15 -7.06
N LEU A 57 3.52 -4.77 -7.95
CA LEU A 57 3.47 -3.49 -8.66
C LEU A 57 3.00 -3.70 -10.10
N TYR A 58 2.11 -2.85 -10.61
CA TYR A 58 1.56 -2.96 -11.96
C TYR A 58 2.50 -2.41 -13.03
N ARG A 59 3.14 -1.26 -12.75
CA ARG A 59 3.92 -0.49 -13.73
C ARG A 59 5.14 0.20 -13.14
N ALA A 60 5.38 0.03 -11.84
CA ALA A 60 6.44 0.74 -11.15
C ALA A 60 7.75 -0.04 -11.22
N GLU A 61 8.70 0.49 -11.98
CA GLU A 61 10.11 0.11 -11.91
C GLU A 61 10.74 0.80 -10.71
N TRP A 62 10.48 0.25 -9.53
CA TRP A 62 11.16 0.63 -8.30
C TRP A 62 12.35 -0.31 -8.07
N PRO A 63 13.54 0.25 -7.73
CA PRO A 63 14.63 -0.54 -7.16
C PRO A 63 14.18 -1.32 -5.94
N ASP A 64 14.88 -2.41 -5.64
CA ASP A 64 14.51 -3.33 -4.55
C ASP A 64 14.42 -2.62 -3.19
N ASP A 65 15.30 -1.66 -2.90
CA ASP A 65 15.26 -0.89 -1.67
C ASP A 65 13.94 -0.10 -1.52
N LEU A 66 13.48 0.54 -2.60
CA LEU A 66 12.20 1.27 -2.59
C LEU A 66 11.00 0.31 -2.53
N ARG A 67 11.12 -0.88 -3.11
CA ARG A 67 10.07 -1.92 -3.02
C ARG A 67 9.91 -2.40 -1.58
N GLU A 68 11.00 -2.73 -0.91
CA GLU A 68 10.94 -3.17 0.49
C GLU A 68 10.48 -2.04 1.40
N ALA A 69 11.00 -0.81 1.24
CA ALA A 69 10.52 0.34 2.02
C ALA A 69 9.00 0.57 1.84
N ALA A 70 8.49 0.54 0.61
CA ALA A 70 7.07 0.73 0.35
C ALA A 70 6.21 -0.40 0.94
N LYS A 71 6.69 -1.64 0.88
CA LYS A 71 6.03 -2.81 1.48
C LYS A 71 5.98 -2.69 2.99
N GLU A 72 7.09 -2.39 3.65
CA GLU A 72 7.17 -2.23 5.11
C GLU A 72 6.23 -1.12 5.62
N GLN A 73 6.25 0.04 4.97
CA GLN A 73 5.36 1.16 5.32
C GLN A 73 3.88 0.80 5.13
N THR A 74 3.56 0.09 4.04
CA THR A 74 2.20 -0.40 3.79
C THR A 74 1.73 -1.36 4.89
N ILE A 75 2.59 -2.31 5.31
CA ILE A 75 2.31 -3.26 6.39
C ILE A 75 2.10 -2.51 7.72
N ALA A 76 2.94 -1.51 8.02
CA ALA A 76 2.83 -0.72 9.24
C ALA A 76 1.48 0.04 9.30
N ILE A 77 1.09 0.68 8.19
CA ILE A 77 -0.21 1.35 8.07
C ILE A 77 -1.37 0.37 8.23
N TRP A 78 -1.30 -0.79 7.54
CA TRP A 78 -2.32 -1.83 7.65
C TRP A 78 -2.53 -2.28 9.10
N LYS A 79 -1.44 -2.68 9.78
CA LYS A 79 -1.50 -3.13 11.18
C LYS A 79 -2.05 -2.04 12.11
N THR A 80 -1.59 -0.81 11.95
CA THR A 80 -2.06 0.33 12.77
C THR A 80 -3.55 0.59 12.58
N SER A 81 -4.05 0.47 11.34
CA SER A 81 -5.45 0.71 11.03
C SER A 81 -6.42 -0.30 11.65
N ARG A 82 -5.93 -1.49 12.05
CA ARG A 82 -6.73 -2.58 12.66
C ARG A 82 -6.69 -2.59 14.18
N ILE A 83 -5.75 -1.87 14.79
CA ILE A 83 -5.67 -1.72 16.25
C ILE A 83 -6.66 -0.64 16.74
N ARG A 84 -7.21 0.15 15.83
CA ARG A 84 -8.07 1.31 16.11
C ARG A 84 -9.55 0.98 16.00
#